data_AF-A0A527G2X4-F1
#
_entry.id   AF-A0A527G2X4-F1
#
_cell.length_a   1.000
_cell.length_b   1.000
_cell.length_c   1.000
_cell.angle_alpha   90.00
_cell.angle_beta   90.00
_cell.angle_gamma   90.00
#
_symmetry.space_group_name_H-M   'P 1'
#
loop_
_entity.id
_entity.type
_entity.pdbx_description
1 polymer ?
#
loop_
_entity_poly.entity_id
_entity_poly.type
_entity_poly.pdbx_seq_one_letter_code
_entity_poly.pdbx_strand_id
1 'polypeptide(L)'
;LSPLGGTPTDEDKARDMFAKLDPAQTIANGVATVAFLKSDKDGNGKVGAIGFCWGGGTVNMLAINAPDLSAGVAYYGMQPKAADVSKIKAALLLHYGGLDERINAGIDAFKK
;
A
#
# COMPACT_ATOMS: atom_id res chain seq x y z
N LEU A 1 -6.16 -10.30 5.24
CA LEU A 1 -7.43 -10.75 5.86
C LEU A 1 -7.24 -11.69 7.06
N SER A 2 -6.00 -12.03 7.45
CA SER A 2 -5.74 -12.93 8.59
C SER A 2 -6.46 -12.57 9.89
N PRO A 3 -6.58 -11.28 10.29
CA PRO A 3 -7.34 -10.91 11.49
C PRO A 3 -8.84 -11.23 11.42
N LEU A 4 -9.38 -11.43 10.22
CA LEU A 4 -10.78 -11.73 9.95
C LEU A 4 -11.01 -13.20 9.56
N GLY A 5 -10.07 -14.10 9.91
CA GLY A 5 -10.18 -15.53 9.61
C GLY A 5 -9.58 -15.97 8.26
N GLY A 6 -8.88 -15.08 7.55
CA GLY A 6 -8.23 -15.39 6.28
C GLY A 6 -9.02 -14.98 5.04
N THR A 7 -8.52 -15.36 3.87
CA THR A 7 -9.17 -15.05 2.59
C THR A 7 -10.29 -16.06 2.31
N PRO A 8 -11.55 -15.64 2.12
CA PRO A 8 -12.64 -16.55 1.77
C PRO A 8 -12.48 -17.08 0.34
N THR A 9 -13.16 -18.17 0.01
CA THR A 9 -13.23 -18.71 -1.36
C THR A 9 -14.07 -17.85 -2.31
N ASP A 10 -14.94 -17.01 -1.75
CA ASP A 10 -15.82 -16.08 -2.45
C ASP A 10 -15.14 -14.70 -2.53
N GLU A 11 -14.84 -14.27 -3.76
CA GLU A 11 -14.11 -13.03 -4.02
C GLU A 11 -14.89 -11.77 -3.61
N ASP A 12 -16.22 -11.79 -3.71
CA ASP A 12 -17.05 -10.65 -3.31
C ASP A 12 -17.06 -10.50 -1.79
N LYS A 13 -17.08 -11.62 -1.06
CA LYS A 13 -16.88 -11.58 0.40
C LYS A 13 -15.50 -11.05 0.77
N ALA A 14 -14.45 -11.44 0.02
CA ALA A 14 -13.11 -10.90 0.26
C ALA A 14 -13.09 -9.37 0.07
N ARG A 15 -13.77 -8.87 -0.97
CA ARG A 15 -13.91 -7.43 -1.23
C ARG A 15 -14.57 -6.70 -0.06
N ASP A 16 -15.69 -7.22 0.45
CA ASP A 16 -16.40 -6.64 1.60
C ASP A 16 -15.56 -6.66 2.88
N MET A 17 -14.73 -7.68 3.06
CA MET A 17 -13.88 -7.81 4.24
C MET A 17 -12.77 -6.76 4.29
N PHE A 18 -12.29 -6.22 3.15
CA PHE A 18 -11.29 -5.16 3.17
C PHE A 18 -11.79 -3.89 3.86
N ALA A 19 -13.07 -3.55 3.71
CA ALA A 19 -13.68 -2.40 4.37
C ALA A 19 -13.81 -2.57 5.90
N LYS A 20 -13.69 -3.80 6.40
CA LYS A 20 -13.77 -4.15 7.83
C LYS A 20 -12.40 -4.19 8.51
N LEU A 21 -11.31 -4.08 7.75
CA LEU A 21 -9.98 -4.01 8.33
C LEU A 21 -9.78 -2.66 9.01
N ASP A 22 -9.19 -2.68 10.20
CA ASP A 22 -8.70 -1.47 10.86
C ASP A 22 -7.56 -0.87 10.01
N PRO A 23 -7.72 0.36 9.49
CA PRO A 23 -6.70 0.97 8.64
C PRO A 23 -5.38 1.24 9.37
N ALA A 24 -5.42 1.66 10.64
CA ALA A 24 -4.24 1.96 11.43
C ALA A 24 -3.46 0.68 11.75
N GLN A 25 -4.15 -0.40 12.14
CA GLN A 25 -3.51 -1.69 12.39
C GLN A 25 -2.92 -2.28 11.10
N THR A 26 -3.62 -2.13 9.97
CA THR A 26 -3.13 -2.61 8.67
C THR A 26 -1.82 -1.93 8.29
N ILE A 27 -1.74 -0.60 8.45
CA ILE A 27 -0.52 0.17 8.17
C ILE A 27 0.58 -0.21 9.18
N ALA A 28 0.28 -0.29 10.47
CA ALA A 28 1.24 -0.67 11.50
C ALA A 28 1.86 -2.05 11.24
N ASN A 29 1.04 -3.03 10.84
CA ASN A 29 1.52 -4.35 10.44
C ASN A 29 2.46 -4.25 9.22
N GLY A 30 2.10 -3.48 8.20
CA GLY A 30 2.95 -3.26 7.03
C GLY A 30 4.30 -2.62 7.39
N VAL A 31 4.30 -1.60 8.24
CA VAL A 31 5.53 -0.94 8.74
C VAL A 31 6.40 -1.94 9.50
N ALA A 32 5.80 -2.74 10.38
CA ALA A 32 6.51 -3.79 11.11
C ALA A 32 7.09 -4.87 10.17
N THR A 33 6.35 -5.25 9.11
CA THR A 33 6.85 -6.17 8.08
C THR A 33 8.04 -5.59 7.32
N VAL A 34 8.01 -4.30 6.97
CA VAL A 34 9.16 -3.64 6.32
C VAL A 34 10.40 -3.68 7.24
N ALA A 35 10.23 -3.33 8.51
CA ALA A 35 11.32 -3.38 9.48
C ALA A 35 11.88 -4.81 9.66
N PHE A 36 11.00 -5.80 9.75
CA PHE A 36 11.37 -7.21 9.85
C PHE A 36 12.18 -7.67 8.63
N LEU A 37 11.67 -7.48 7.42
CA LEU A 37 12.32 -7.89 6.18
C LEU A 37 13.65 -7.17 5.94
N LYS A 38 13.76 -5.90 6.35
CA LYS A 38 15.02 -5.15 6.28
C LYS A 38 16.11 -5.78 7.15
N SER A 39 15.74 -6.41 8.27
CA SER A 39 16.66 -7.10 9.17
C SER A 39 16.88 -8.58 8.86
N ASP A 40 16.21 -9.11 7.83
CA ASP A 40 16.32 -10.52 7.46
C ASP A 40 17.74 -10.82 6.93
N LYS A 41 18.39 -11.80 7.57
CA LYS A 41 19.75 -12.27 7.21
C LYS A 41 19.81 -12.88 5.81
N ASP A 42 18.67 -13.35 5.29
CA ASP A 42 18.58 -13.95 3.95
C ASP A 42 18.26 -12.88 2.88
N GLY A 43 18.02 -11.63 3.30
CA GLY A 43 17.83 -10.47 2.43
C GLY A 43 19.09 -9.64 2.22
N ASN A 44 18.94 -8.51 1.52
CA ASN A 44 20.02 -7.55 1.26
C ASN A 44 19.80 -6.19 1.95
N GLY A 45 18.89 -6.13 2.92
CA GLY A 45 18.52 -4.90 3.64
C GLY A 45 17.64 -3.92 2.87
N LYS A 46 17.19 -4.24 1.64
CA LYS A 46 16.24 -3.43 0.88
C LYS A 46 14.89 -4.12 0.80
N VAL A 47 13.83 -3.36 1.05
CA VAL A 47 12.46 -3.87 1.01
C VAL A 47 11.65 -3.09 0.00
N GLY A 48 10.97 -3.82 -0.87
CA GLY A 48 9.97 -3.29 -1.80
C GLY A 48 8.58 -3.83 -1.49
N ALA A 49 7.55 -3.11 -1.90
CA ALA A 49 6.17 -3.55 -1.79
C ALA A 49 5.44 -3.39 -3.12
N ILE A 50 4.61 -4.38 -3.48
CA ILE A 50 3.71 -4.33 -4.62
C ILE A 50 2.28 -4.57 -4.15
N GLY A 51 1.31 -3.86 -4.73
CA GLY A 51 -0.09 -3.98 -4.34
C GLY A 51 -1.05 -3.58 -5.44
N PHE A 52 -2.23 -4.19 -5.41
CA PHE A 52 -3.29 -4.04 -6.41
C PHE A 52 -4.59 -3.61 -5.74
N CYS A 53 -5.35 -2.69 -6.35
CA CYS A 53 -6.62 -2.18 -5.81
C CYS A 53 -6.43 -1.62 -4.38
N TRP A 54 -7.15 -2.19 -3.41
CA TRP A 54 -6.97 -1.92 -1.98
C TRP A 54 -5.49 -2.04 -1.56
N GLY A 55 -4.79 -3.08 -2.01
CA GLY A 55 -3.37 -3.27 -1.75
C GLY A 55 -2.48 -2.20 -2.38
N GLY A 56 -2.88 -1.64 -3.53
CA GLY A 56 -2.19 -0.49 -4.13
C GLY A 56 -2.31 0.75 -3.24
N GLY A 57 -3.50 0.95 -2.66
CA GLY A 57 -3.71 1.98 -1.63
C GLY A 57 -2.88 1.72 -0.37
N THR A 58 -2.77 0.46 0.06
CA THR A 58 -1.89 0.08 1.18
C THR A 58 -0.42 0.38 0.89
N VAL A 59 0.08 0.10 -0.32
CA VAL A 59 1.45 0.47 -0.73
C VAL A 59 1.66 1.98 -0.65
N ASN A 60 0.72 2.77 -1.13
CA ASN A 60 0.77 4.23 -1.04
C ASN A 60 0.81 4.72 0.41
N MET A 61 0.00 4.12 1.29
CA MET A 61 0.01 4.44 2.73
C MET A 61 1.30 3.96 3.40
N LEU A 62 1.88 2.84 2.97
CA LEU A 62 3.17 2.38 3.46
C LEU A 62 4.28 3.34 3.06
N ALA A 63 4.25 3.88 1.84
CA ALA A 63 5.25 4.82 1.35
C ALA A 63 5.35 6.13 2.18
N ILE A 64 4.25 6.58 2.79
CA ILE A 64 4.25 7.75 3.69
C ILE A 64 4.59 7.42 5.16
N ASN A 65 4.43 6.15 5.58
CA ASN A 65 4.57 5.73 6.99
C ASN A 65 5.83 4.88 7.27
N ALA A 66 6.42 4.26 6.26
CA ALA A 66 7.62 3.44 6.35
C ALA A 66 8.79 4.13 5.62
N PRO A 67 9.57 5.00 6.28
CA PRO A 67 10.73 5.64 5.66
C PRO A 67 11.80 4.65 5.18
N ASP A 68 11.78 3.42 5.72
CA ASP A 68 12.65 2.31 5.35
C ASP A 68 12.21 1.55 4.09
N LEU A 69 11.02 1.83 3.54
CA LEU A 69 10.59 1.25 2.27
C LEU A 69 11.46 1.80 1.13
N SER A 70 12.14 0.91 0.41
CA SER A 70 13.03 1.32 -0.68
C SER A 70 12.26 1.64 -1.96
N ALA A 71 11.23 0.84 -2.28
CA ALA A 71 10.41 1.04 -3.47
C ALA A 71 8.97 0.54 -3.27
N GLY A 72 8.02 1.19 -3.94
CA GLY A 72 6.61 0.81 -3.96
C GLY A 72 6.08 0.75 -5.39
N VAL A 73 5.36 -0.32 -5.72
CA VAL A 73 4.63 -0.46 -6.98
C VAL A 73 3.14 -0.59 -6.67
N ALA A 74 2.35 0.43 -7.05
CA ALA A 74 0.91 0.44 -6.78
C ALA A 74 0.12 0.39 -8.07
N TYR A 75 -0.80 -0.56 -8.15
CA TYR A 75 -1.76 -0.69 -9.24
C TYR A 75 -3.13 -0.19 -8.78
N TYR A 76 -3.63 0.87 -9.43
CA TYR A 76 -4.96 1.49 -9.26
C TYR A 76 -5.39 1.58 -7.78
N GLY A 77 -4.45 2.07 -6.97
CA GLY A 77 -4.61 2.25 -5.53
C GLY A 77 -5.00 3.68 -5.18
N MET A 78 -5.81 3.82 -4.13
CA MET A 78 -6.16 5.13 -3.56
C MET A 78 -4.90 5.88 -3.11
N GLN A 79 -4.86 7.18 -3.34
CA GLN A 79 -3.75 8.05 -2.96
C GLN A 79 -3.83 8.46 -1.49
N PRO A 80 -2.69 8.79 -0.83
CA PRO A 80 -2.73 9.40 0.48
C PRO A 80 -3.25 10.84 0.37
N LYS A 81 -3.47 11.50 1.51
CA LYS A 81 -3.76 12.94 1.50
C LYS A 81 -2.59 13.69 0.87
N ALA A 82 -2.87 14.70 0.04
CA ALA A 82 -1.85 15.47 -0.66
C ALA A 82 -0.77 16.04 0.27
N ALA A 83 -1.15 16.51 1.47
CA ALA A 83 -0.24 17.02 2.48
C ALA A 83 0.80 15.97 2.97
N ASP A 84 0.47 14.68 2.91
CA ASP A 84 1.34 13.60 3.36
C ASP A 84 2.29 13.10 2.26
N VAL A 85 2.06 13.43 0.98
CA VAL A 85 2.90 12.94 -0.13
C VAL A 85 4.36 13.38 0.01
N SER A 86 4.60 14.55 0.59
CA SER A 86 5.96 15.05 0.86
C SER A 86 6.79 14.17 1.82
N LYS A 87 6.12 13.31 2.59
CA LYS A 87 6.76 12.36 3.51
C LYS A 87 7.41 11.18 2.78
N ILE A 88 6.99 10.89 1.55
CA ILE A 88 7.43 9.71 0.79
C ILE A 88 8.92 9.80 0.47
N LYS A 89 9.65 8.75 0.84
CA LYS A 89 11.08 8.55 0.52
C LYS A 89 11.33 7.43 -0.48
N ALA A 90 10.44 6.44 -0.52
CA ALA A 90 10.50 5.31 -1.44
C ALA A 90 10.41 5.77 -2.91
N ALA A 91 11.10 5.06 -3.81
CA ALA A 91 10.85 5.19 -5.25
C ALA A 91 9.47 4.58 -5.57
N LEU A 92 8.62 5.33 -6.28
CA LEU A 92 7.27 4.87 -6.62
C LEU A 92 7.10 4.65 -8.11
N LEU A 93 6.47 3.52 -8.46
CA LEU A 93 5.91 3.25 -9.78
C LEU A 93 4.40 3.04 -9.63
N LEU A 94 3.61 3.90 -10.26
CA LEU A 94 2.17 3.94 -10.08
C LEU A 94 1.48 3.64 -11.41
N HIS A 95 0.69 2.56 -11.44
CA HIS A 95 -0.05 2.13 -12.62
C HIS A 95 -1.54 2.47 -12.44
N TYR A 96 -2.12 3.14 -13.43
CA TYR A 96 -3.51 3.58 -13.40
C TYR A 96 -4.28 3.08 -14.62
N GLY A 97 -5.53 2.72 -14.41
CA GLY A 97 -6.46 2.42 -15.49
C GLY A 97 -6.99 3.71 -16.10
N GLY A 98 -6.97 3.84 -17.42
CA GLY A 98 -7.37 5.08 -18.10
C GLY A 98 -8.82 5.52 -17.82
N LEU A 99 -9.71 4.58 -17.47
CA LEU A 99 -11.13 4.83 -17.21
C LEU A 99 -11.49 4.87 -15.70
N ASP A 100 -10.53 4.71 -14.80
CA ASP A 100 -10.80 4.74 -13.35
C ASP A 100 -10.83 6.17 -12.82
N GLU A 101 -11.84 6.94 -13.20
CA GLU A 101 -11.95 8.36 -12.86
C GLU A 101 -11.87 8.61 -11.35
N ARG A 102 -12.46 7.72 -10.54
CA ARG A 102 -12.48 7.82 -9.08
C ARG A 102 -11.09 7.76 -8.48
N ILE A 103 -10.25 6.81 -8.91
CA ILE A 103 -8.86 6.75 -8.45
C ILE A 103 -8.04 7.85 -9.14
N ASN A 104 -8.25 8.11 -10.42
CA ASN A 104 -7.41 9.04 -11.17
C ASN A 104 -7.49 10.49 -10.66
N ALA A 105 -8.60 10.87 -10.02
CA ALA A 105 -8.77 12.17 -9.39
C ALA A 105 -7.67 12.54 -8.35
N GLY A 106 -7.01 11.56 -7.74
CA GLY A 106 -5.95 11.80 -6.76
C GLY A 106 -4.52 11.78 -7.32
N ILE A 107 -4.32 11.48 -8.62
CA ILE A 107 -2.97 11.29 -9.19
C ILE A 107 -2.11 12.55 -9.09
N ASP A 108 -2.72 13.73 -9.25
CA ASP A 108 -2.00 15.00 -9.23
C ASP A 108 -1.26 15.24 -7.91
N ALA A 109 -1.72 14.63 -6.80
CA ALA A 109 -1.02 14.69 -5.52
C ALA A 109 0.39 14.10 -5.57
N PHE A 110 0.67 13.15 -6.47
CA PHE A 110 2.00 12.54 -6.66
C PHE A 110 2.89 13.27 -7.65
N LYS A 111 2.32 14.16 -8.49
CA LYS A 111 3.09 14.92 -9.46
C LYS A 111 3.90 15.98 -8.69
N LYS A 112 5.22 15.93 -8.84
CA LYS A 112 6.14 16.96 -8.35
C LYS A 112 6.38 17.99 -9.43
#